data_AF-T0IR47-F1
#
_entry.id   AF-T0IR47-F1
#
_cell.length_a   1.000
_cell.length_b   1.000
_cell.length_c   1.000
_cell.angle_alpha   90.00
_cell.angle_beta   90.00
_cell.angle_gamma   90.00
#
_symmetry.space_group_name_H-M   'P 1'
#
loop_
_entity.id
_entity.type
_entity.pdbx_description
1 polymer ?
#
loop_
_entity_poly.entity_id
_entity_poly.type
_entity_poly.pdbx_seq_one_letter_code
_entity_poly.pdbx_strand_id
1 'polypeptide(L)'
;MPSETVATLRAINHGFDPSSGNWTHRGLDLSTPQTITAQEKDAFRSHYAAQFGHSLDGLDWWLDRNPEVLKRYRLYSSLTLRVEPALTGNGTLTFYALRGHVTGVRYVLHSWLKRGVNQAQALEMLAIAFIHAGPRGMEAIQEAARDIQFPEVAEAPARFPEGWAPDLEAFRSGLDFSTVTLDDGEKSNLYDWYLRTIGEIPPYVRFLAEHRPMLLKTHRARMENMLYVLPKQFWPTSMLYYHVMSRVAEGIRENVLLCKAWGVSRADTLDTIGNALVYGQMEAATMIQREAGDVFDGWSA
;
A
#
# COMPACT_ATOMS: atom_id res chain seq x y z
N MET A 1 9.24 -21.41 13.41
CA MET A 1 10.06 -20.23 13.79
C MET A 1 9.58 -19.73 15.14
N PRO A 2 10.44 -19.24 16.04
CA PRO A 2 9.98 -18.68 17.31
C PRO A 2 9.05 -17.50 17.01
N SER A 3 7.86 -17.49 17.63
CA SER A 3 6.91 -16.39 17.52
C SER A 3 7.61 -15.09 17.90
N GLU A 4 7.55 -14.07 17.03
CA GLU A 4 8.10 -12.76 17.34
C GLU A 4 7.53 -12.26 18.67
N THR A 5 8.41 -11.78 19.55
CA THR A 5 7.95 -11.21 20.81
C THR A 5 7.27 -9.88 20.54
N VAL A 6 6.26 -9.54 21.34
CA VAL A 6 5.62 -8.21 21.31
C VAL A 6 6.67 -7.07 21.42
N ALA A 7 7.81 -7.32 22.08
CA ALA A 7 8.92 -6.38 22.15
C ALA A 7 9.63 -6.15 20.79
N THR A 8 9.81 -7.18 19.97
CA THR A 8 10.38 -7.09 18.61
C THR A 8 9.45 -6.30 17.69
N LEU A 9 8.16 -6.62 17.75
CA LEU A 9 7.11 -5.89 17.04
C LEU A 9 7.19 -4.39 17.39
N ARG A 10 7.17 -4.04 18.68
CA ARG A 10 7.19 -2.64 19.15
C ARG A 10 8.35 -1.78 18.62
N ALA A 11 9.50 -2.36 18.29
CA ALA A 11 10.63 -1.62 17.69
C ALA A 11 10.29 -1.03 16.30
N ILE A 12 9.38 -1.68 15.55
CA ILE A 12 9.02 -1.31 14.17
C ILE A 12 8.11 -0.06 14.14
N ASN A 13 7.28 0.19 15.17
CA ASN A 13 6.48 1.42 15.30
C ASN A 13 7.18 2.52 16.10
N HIS A 14 8.52 2.48 16.17
CA HIS A 14 9.32 3.40 16.99
C HIS A 14 8.88 3.45 18.46
N GLY A 15 8.38 2.33 18.99
CA GLY A 15 7.94 2.20 20.38
C GLY A 15 6.52 2.68 20.67
N PHE A 16 5.81 3.32 19.74
CA PHE A 16 4.45 3.84 20.00
C PHE A 16 3.48 2.71 20.37
N ASP A 17 3.00 2.73 21.62
CA ASP A 17 2.07 1.76 22.19
C ASP A 17 1.28 2.44 23.33
N PRO A 18 0.15 3.10 23.01
CA PRO A 18 -0.65 3.80 24.02
C PRO A 18 -1.24 2.84 25.06
N SER A 19 -1.41 1.55 24.74
CA SER A 19 -1.95 0.55 25.67
C SER A 19 -1.00 0.24 26.84
N SER A 20 0.31 0.43 26.64
CA SER A 20 1.34 0.33 27.68
C SER A 20 1.79 1.69 28.22
N GLY A 21 1.12 2.78 27.83
CA GLY A 21 1.45 4.14 28.22
C GLY A 21 2.64 4.74 27.46
N ASN A 22 3.16 4.09 26.41
CA ASN A 22 4.20 4.70 25.58
C ASN A 22 3.60 5.52 24.43
N TRP A 23 3.59 6.83 24.62
CA TRP A 23 3.07 7.80 23.65
C TRP A 23 4.14 8.41 22.75
N THR A 24 5.38 7.94 22.83
CA THR A 24 6.47 8.50 22.02
C THR A 24 6.43 7.92 20.61
N HIS A 25 6.44 8.80 19.60
CA HIS A 25 6.51 8.39 18.20
C HIS A 25 7.45 9.31 17.42
N ARG A 26 8.53 8.74 16.86
CA ARG A 26 9.60 9.49 16.14
C ARG A 26 10.17 10.64 16.98
N GLY A 27 10.32 10.43 18.28
CA GLY A 27 10.87 11.41 19.21
C GLY A 27 9.89 12.46 19.73
N LEU A 28 8.62 12.45 19.30
CA LEU A 28 7.58 13.32 19.86
C LEU A 28 6.79 12.59 20.94
N ASP A 29 6.55 13.23 22.08
CA ASP A 29 5.55 12.79 23.06
C ASP A 29 4.16 13.23 22.60
N LEU A 30 3.34 12.25 22.22
CA LEU A 30 2.00 12.49 21.70
C LEU A 30 0.92 12.59 22.79
N SER A 31 1.26 12.35 24.06
CA SER A 31 0.32 12.45 25.19
C SER A 31 0.00 13.90 25.57
N THR A 32 0.94 14.82 25.34
CA THR A 32 0.79 16.26 25.62
C THR A 32 0.94 17.08 24.33
N PRO A 33 -0.08 17.14 23.47
CA PRO A 33 0.04 17.77 22.15
C PRO A 33 0.26 19.29 22.22
N GLN A 34 -0.18 19.98 23.28
CA GLN A 34 -0.04 21.45 23.37
C GLN A 34 1.38 21.92 23.71
N THR A 35 2.27 21.02 24.14
CA THR A 35 3.64 21.37 24.56
C THR A 35 4.67 20.68 23.69
N ILE A 36 5.81 21.31 23.47
CA ILE A 36 6.96 20.69 22.79
C ILE A 36 8.27 21.17 23.40
N THR A 37 9.19 20.25 23.61
CA THR A 37 10.55 20.54 24.09
C THR A 37 11.53 20.67 22.91
N ALA A 38 12.69 21.30 23.14
CA ALA A 38 13.76 21.32 22.14
C ALA A 38 14.26 19.91 21.79
N GLN A 39 14.35 19.03 22.79
CA GLN A 39 14.75 17.64 22.61
C GLN A 39 13.81 16.88 21.67
N GLU A 40 12.50 17.05 21.81
CA GLU A 40 11.52 16.44 20.90
C GLU A 40 11.69 16.94 19.46
N LYS A 41 11.92 18.25 19.28
CA LYS A 41 12.14 18.83 17.95
C LYS A 41 13.39 18.23 17.29
N ASP A 42 14.48 18.16 18.02
CA ASP A 42 15.74 17.63 17.52
C ASP A 42 15.61 16.15 17.19
N ALA A 43 15.00 15.35 18.09
CA ALA A 43 14.77 13.94 17.86
C ALA A 43 13.89 13.67 16.61
N PHE A 44 12.84 14.47 16.41
CA PHE A 44 11.96 14.35 15.25
C PHE A 44 12.67 14.71 13.94
N ARG A 45 13.44 15.81 13.91
CA ARG A 45 14.26 16.18 12.75
C ARG A 45 15.32 15.13 12.44
N SER A 46 16.03 14.66 13.46
CA SER A 46 17.05 13.61 13.32
C SER A 46 16.48 12.32 12.77
N HIS A 47 15.26 11.92 13.17
CA HIS A 47 14.61 10.74 12.63
C HIS A 47 14.47 10.81 11.10
N TYR A 48 13.95 11.93 10.57
CA TYR A 48 13.79 12.09 9.12
C TYR A 48 15.11 12.35 8.40
N ALA A 49 16.05 13.10 9.01
CA ALA A 49 17.39 13.27 8.46
C ALA A 49 18.14 11.94 8.31
N ALA A 50 18.01 11.02 9.29
CA ALA A 50 18.56 9.67 9.17
C ALA A 50 17.89 8.82 8.07
N GLN A 51 16.68 9.20 7.64
CA GLN A 51 15.98 8.53 6.54
C GLN A 51 16.27 9.14 5.16
N PHE A 52 16.46 10.45 5.06
CA PHE A 52 16.53 11.17 3.79
C PHE A 52 17.85 11.91 3.53
N GLY A 53 18.73 11.97 4.52
CA GLY A 53 19.86 12.89 4.54
C GLY A 53 19.48 14.34 4.90
N HIS A 54 18.20 14.65 5.05
CA HIS A 54 17.68 15.96 5.47
C HIS A 54 16.33 15.83 6.21
N SER A 55 15.92 16.84 6.96
CA SER A 55 14.60 16.88 7.58
C SER A 55 13.50 17.21 6.55
N LEU A 56 12.23 17.07 6.92
CA LEU A 56 11.12 17.37 6.01
C LEU A 56 10.60 18.79 6.27
N ASP A 57 10.95 19.73 5.40
CA ASP A 57 10.63 21.17 5.54
C ASP A 57 9.15 21.43 5.90
N GLY A 58 8.22 20.72 5.27
CA GLY A 58 6.79 20.87 5.56
C GLY A 58 6.40 20.42 6.97
N LEU A 59 7.02 19.36 7.49
CA LEU A 59 6.80 18.91 8.87
C LEU A 59 7.53 19.82 9.85
N ASP A 60 8.74 20.25 9.53
CA ASP A 60 9.53 21.19 10.33
C ASP A 60 8.83 22.54 10.48
N TRP A 61 8.17 23.02 9.42
CA TRP A 61 7.35 24.21 9.49
C TRP A 61 6.22 24.08 10.52
N TRP A 62 5.47 22.96 10.51
CA TRP A 62 4.43 22.72 11.52
C TRP A 62 5.02 22.51 12.92
N LEU A 63 6.15 21.82 13.02
CA LEU A 63 6.89 21.60 14.27
C LEU A 63 7.27 22.93 14.95
N ASP A 64 7.64 23.93 14.17
CA ASP A 64 8.06 25.24 14.68
C ASP A 64 6.91 26.23 14.87
N ARG A 65 5.89 26.19 14.00
CA ARG A 65 4.80 27.17 14.01
C ARG A 65 3.61 26.76 14.87
N ASN A 66 3.25 25.47 14.84
CA ASN A 66 2.12 24.94 15.61
C ASN A 66 2.33 23.43 15.88
N PRO A 67 3.17 23.09 16.86
CA PRO A 67 3.53 21.70 17.17
C PRO A 67 2.32 20.86 17.58
N GLU A 68 1.25 21.48 18.11
CA GLU A 68 0.01 20.79 18.45
C GLU A 68 -0.65 20.16 17.22
N VAL A 69 -0.73 20.90 16.11
CA VAL A 69 -1.26 20.38 14.84
C VAL A 69 -0.44 19.19 14.36
N LEU A 70 0.90 19.31 14.39
CA LEU A 70 1.78 18.22 13.98
C LEU A 70 1.65 16.99 14.87
N LYS A 71 1.64 17.16 16.20
CA LYS A 71 1.50 16.05 17.16
C LYS A 71 0.17 15.33 16.98
N ARG A 72 -0.93 16.05 16.78
CA ARG A 72 -2.25 15.43 16.49
C ARG A 72 -2.24 14.66 15.18
N TYR A 73 -1.63 15.21 14.12
CA TYR A 73 -1.43 14.50 12.86
C TYR A 73 -0.58 13.24 13.04
N ARG A 74 0.50 13.31 13.83
CA ARG A 74 1.35 12.15 14.11
C ARG A 74 0.66 11.09 14.94
N LEU A 75 -0.16 11.49 15.92
CA LEU A 75 -0.99 10.58 16.70
C LEU A 75 -2.01 9.85 15.83
N TYR A 76 -2.71 10.58 14.97
CA TYR A 76 -3.61 9.97 14.01
C TYR A 76 -2.85 8.98 13.10
N SER A 77 -1.73 9.42 12.52
CA SER A 77 -0.90 8.56 11.66
C SER A 77 -0.35 7.33 12.39
N SER A 78 0.04 7.43 13.67
CA SER A 78 0.64 6.32 14.41
C SER A 78 -0.37 5.24 14.79
N LEU A 79 -1.65 5.61 14.96
CA LEU A 79 -2.74 4.66 15.17
C LEU A 79 -3.14 3.90 13.90
N THR A 80 -2.75 4.41 12.73
CA THR A 80 -3.01 3.78 11.43
C THR A 80 -1.85 2.92 10.92
N LEU A 81 -0.77 2.78 11.70
CA LEU A 81 0.41 1.99 11.35
C LEU A 81 0.43 0.71 12.19
N ARG A 82 0.27 -0.44 11.54
CA ARG A 82 0.51 -1.74 12.18
C ARG A 82 1.92 -2.28 11.89
N VAL A 83 2.28 -3.29 12.67
CA VAL A 83 3.65 -3.47 13.16
C VAL A 83 4.39 -4.65 12.52
N GLU A 84 3.70 -5.64 11.94
CA GLU A 84 4.42 -6.66 11.15
C GLU A 84 3.53 -7.36 10.11
N PRO A 85 4.10 -7.74 8.96
CA PRO A 85 5.24 -7.09 8.30
C PRO A 85 4.77 -5.98 7.38
N ALA A 86 5.19 -4.78 7.76
CA ALA A 86 4.82 -3.53 7.14
C ALA A 86 5.73 -3.23 5.94
N LEU A 87 5.66 -4.04 4.87
CA LEU A 87 5.94 -3.53 3.52
C LEU A 87 4.79 -2.60 3.11
N THR A 88 4.79 -1.46 3.77
CA THR A 88 3.83 -0.37 3.64
C THR A 88 4.33 0.61 2.59
N GLY A 89 3.41 1.40 2.07
CA GLY A 89 3.74 2.47 1.13
C GLY A 89 3.55 2.11 -0.34
N ASN A 90 3.14 0.90 -0.71
CA ASN A 90 2.94 0.53 -2.13
C ASN A 90 1.76 1.28 -2.75
N GLY A 91 0.64 1.39 -2.05
CA GLY A 91 -0.47 2.25 -2.47
C GLY A 91 -0.08 3.74 -2.42
N THR A 92 0.67 4.16 -1.40
CA THR A 92 1.17 5.54 -1.30
C THR A 92 2.12 5.89 -2.45
N LEU A 93 2.97 4.96 -2.90
CA LEU A 93 3.85 5.13 -4.05
C LEU A 93 3.01 5.41 -5.29
N THR A 94 1.99 4.58 -5.55
CA THR A 94 1.09 4.77 -6.70
C THR A 94 0.48 6.17 -6.69
N PHE A 95 0.00 6.62 -5.53
CA PHE A 95 -0.54 7.96 -5.36
C PHE A 95 0.52 9.05 -5.56
N TYR A 96 1.70 8.96 -4.94
CA TYR A 96 2.76 9.94 -5.11
C TYR A 96 3.27 10.03 -6.55
N ALA A 97 3.47 8.88 -7.21
CA ALA A 97 3.87 8.82 -8.61
C ALA A 97 2.81 9.48 -9.50
N LEU A 98 1.53 9.13 -9.33
CA LEU A 98 0.43 9.74 -10.09
C LEU A 98 0.40 11.27 -9.91
N ARG A 99 0.69 11.77 -8.71
CA ARG A 99 0.73 13.20 -8.40
C ARG A 99 2.05 13.88 -8.82
N GLY A 100 3.04 13.13 -9.30
CA GLY A 100 4.38 13.65 -9.60
C GLY A 100 5.14 14.13 -8.36
N HIS A 101 4.85 13.56 -7.18
CA HIS A 101 5.47 13.97 -5.93
C HIS A 101 6.79 13.22 -5.69
N VAL A 102 7.87 13.70 -6.34
CA VAL A 102 9.20 13.09 -6.34
C VAL A 102 9.73 12.78 -4.93
N THR A 103 9.65 13.72 -3.99
CA THR A 103 10.10 13.53 -2.61
C THR A 103 9.37 12.37 -1.92
N GLY A 104 8.05 12.26 -2.13
CA GLY A 104 7.25 11.18 -1.57
C GLY A 104 7.57 9.83 -2.20
N VAL A 105 7.81 9.78 -3.52
CA VAL A 105 8.27 8.56 -4.18
C VAL A 105 9.62 8.12 -3.60
N ARG A 106 10.58 9.05 -3.49
CA ARG A 106 11.92 8.77 -2.94
C ARG A 106 11.83 8.25 -1.50
N TYR A 107 10.89 8.77 -0.72
CA TYR A 107 10.61 8.26 0.62
C TYR A 107 10.23 6.79 0.65
N VAL A 108 9.32 6.38 -0.23
CA VAL A 108 8.92 4.98 -0.30
C VAL A 108 10.08 4.10 -0.74
N LEU A 109 10.90 4.53 -1.71
CA LEU A 109 12.05 3.75 -2.18
C LEU A 109 13.11 3.53 -1.09
N HIS A 110 13.49 4.57 -0.32
CA HIS A 110 14.39 4.38 0.83
C HIS A 110 13.76 3.50 1.92
N SER A 111 12.45 3.63 2.13
CA SER A 111 11.69 2.82 3.07
C SER A 111 11.75 1.33 2.72
N TRP A 112 11.67 1.00 1.44
CA TRP A 112 11.82 -0.36 0.91
C TRP A 112 13.25 -0.89 1.03
N LEU A 113 14.25 -0.09 0.66
CA LEU A 113 15.65 -0.50 0.75
C LEU A 113 16.04 -0.87 2.19
N LYS A 114 15.63 -0.04 3.16
CA LYS A 114 15.85 -0.31 4.60
C LYS A 114 15.07 -1.53 5.12
N ARG A 115 14.05 -1.99 4.40
CA ARG A 115 13.22 -3.16 4.75
C ARG A 115 13.62 -4.43 3.99
N GLY A 116 14.74 -4.42 3.29
CA GLY A 116 15.24 -5.63 2.65
C GLY A 116 14.58 -5.97 1.32
N VAL A 117 13.85 -5.02 0.71
CA VAL A 117 13.33 -5.19 -0.64
C VAL A 117 14.52 -5.33 -1.59
N ASN A 118 14.53 -6.39 -2.39
CA ASN A 118 15.53 -6.60 -3.43
C ASN A 118 15.10 -5.96 -4.76
N GLN A 119 15.99 -6.00 -5.75
CA GLN A 119 15.75 -5.38 -7.06
C GLN A 119 14.50 -5.94 -7.76
N ALA A 120 14.33 -7.26 -7.78
CA ALA A 120 13.18 -7.88 -8.44
C ALA A 120 11.85 -7.45 -7.80
N GLN A 121 11.79 -7.47 -6.46
CA GLN A 121 10.62 -7.01 -5.72
C GLN A 121 10.35 -5.53 -5.95
N ALA A 122 11.38 -4.68 -5.92
CA ALA A 122 11.22 -3.24 -6.17
C ALA A 122 10.64 -3.00 -7.57
N LEU A 123 11.13 -3.70 -8.60
CA LEU A 123 10.62 -3.58 -9.96
C LEU A 123 9.14 -3.98 -10.07
N GLU A 124 8.70 -5.04 -9.40
CA GLU A 124 7.29 -5.44 -9.37
C GLU A 124 6.41 -4.43 -8.62
N MET A 125 6.88 -3.87 -7.50
CA MET A 125 6.15 -2.81 -6.79
C MET A 125 6.07 -1.51 -7.61
N LEU A 126 7.12 -1.16 -8.37
CA LEU A 126 7.08 -0.04 -9.32
C LEU A 126 6.10 -0.32 -10.47
N ALA A 127 6.06 -1.56 -10.97
CA ALA A 127 5.13 -1.97 -12.02
C ALA A 127 3.66 -1.84 -11.57
N ILE A 128 3.35 -2.19 -10.31
CA ILE A 128 2.03 -1.96 -9.70
C ILE A 128 1.65 -0.47 -9.81
N ALA A 129 2.55 0.44 -9.43
CA ALA A 129 2.29 1.88 -9.51
C ALA A 129 2.05 2.37 -10.94
N PHE A 130 2.76 1.79 -11.92
CA PHE A 130 2.61 2.16 -13.34
C PHE A 130 1.25 1.81 -13.93
N ILE A 131 0.45 0.98 -13.28
CA ILE A 131 -0.91 0.67 -13.75
C ILE A 131 -1.77 1.92 -13.78
N HIS A 132 -1.60 2.81 -12.80
CA HIS A 132 -2.37 4.05 -12.67
C HIS A 132 -1.57 5.32 -12.99
N ALA A 133 -0.26 5.35 -12.73
CA ALA A 133 0.48 6.61 -12.71
C ALA A 133 0.84 7.18 -14.10
N GLY A 134 0.83 6.35 -15.16
CA GLY A 134 1.13 6.77 -16.54
C GLY A 134 2.52 7.40 -16.72
N PRO A 135 2.77 8.11 -17.84
CA PRO A 135 4.09 8.70 -18.14
C PRO A 135 4.60 9.68 -17.08
N ARG A 136 3.74 10.54 -16.53
CA ARG A 136 4.10 11.46 -15.44
C ARG A 136 4.62 10.72 -14.21
N GLY A 137 3.97 9.61 -13.85
CA GLY A 137 4.44 8.76 -12.76
C GLY A 137 5.77 8.10 -13.03
N MET A 138 6.01 7.68 -14.27
CA MET A 138 7.30 7.11 -14.69
C MET A 138 8.44 8.13 -14.54
N GLU A 139 8.23 9.37 -14.96
CA GLU A 139 9.20 10.46 -14.80
C GLU A 139 9.48 10.73 -13.32
N ALA A 140 8.44 10.81 -12.48
CA ALA A 140 8.61 11.02 -11.05
C ALA A 140 9.35 9.87 -10.35
N ILE A 141 9.09 8.63 -10.75
CA ILE A 141 9.80 7.44 -10.27
C ILE A 141 11.26 7.45 -10.72
N GLN A 142 11.53 7.76 -11.98
CA GLN A 142 12.89 7.86 -12.51
C GLN A 142 13.70 8.91 -11.75
N GLU A 143 13.12 10.09 -11.51
CA GLU A 143 13.81 11.18 -10.81
C GLU A 143 14.06 10.82 -9.35
N ALA A 144 13.06 10.25 -8.67
CA ALA A 144 13.16 9.85 -7.28
C ALA A 144 14.14 8.70 -7.04
N ALA A 145 14.25 7.78 -8.00
CA ALA A 145 15.14 6.62 -7.93
C ALA A 145 16.62 6.95 -8.22
N ARG A 146 16.95 8.19 -8.60
CA ARG A 146 18.35 8.61 -8.79
C ARG A 146 19.16 8.29 -7.54
N ASP A 147 20.30 7.66 -7.75
CA ASP A 147 21.26 7.25 -6.71
C ASP A 147 20.72 6.19 -5.73
N ILE A 148 19.55 5.59 -6.00
CA ILE A 148 19.02 4.46 -5.24
C ILE A 148 19.22 3.19 -6.06
N GLN A 149 20.02 2.27 -5.52
CA GLN A 149 20.22 0.95 -6.09
C GLN A 149 19.70 -0.10 -5.12
N PHE A 150 18.73 -0.88 -5.58
CA PHE A 150 18.27 -2.06 -4.85
C PHE A 150 19.25 -3.21 -5.13
N PRO A 151 19.68 -3.97 -4.11
CA PRO A 151 20.55 -5.10 -4.32
C PRO A 151 19.79 -6.26 -4.98
N GLU A 152 20.48 -7.08 -5.78
CA GLU A 152 19.90 -8.33 -6.31
C GLU A 152 19.49 -9.28 -5.17
N VAL A 153 20.33 -9.36 -4.13
CA VAL A 153 20.10 -10.11 -2.90
C VAL A 153 20.28 -9.17 -1.72
N ALA A 154 19.21 -8.94 -0.95
CA ALA A 154 19.28 -8.13 0.26
C ALA A 154 19.99 -8.90 1.39
N GLU A 155 20.84 -8.20 2.15
CA GLU A 155 21.53 -8.78 3.32
C GLU A 155 20.54 -9.32 4.37
N ALA A 156 19.48 -8.55 4.63
CA ALA A 156 18.32 -8.97 5.39
C ALA A 156 17.10 -8.94 4.46
N PRO A 157 16.56 -10.09 4.03
CA PRO A 157 15.41 -10.13 3.13
C PRO A 157 14.17 -9.47 3.72
N ALA A 158 13.36 -8.88 2.84
CA ALA A 158 12.05 -8.38 3.21
C ALA A 158 11.16 -9.48 3.79
N ARG A 159 10.38 -9.12 4.82
CA ARG A 159 9.47 -10.04 5.50
C ARG A 159 8.04 -9.81 5.02
N PHE A 160 7.29 -10.90 4.95
CA PHE A 160 5.88 -10.92 4.55
C PHE A 160 5.05 -11.68 5.59
N PRO A 161 3.74 -11.38 5.73
CA PRO A 161 2.91 -12.05 6.72
C PRO A 161 2.90 -13.57 6.47
N GLU A 162 2.62 -14.34 7.50
CA GLU A 162 2.52 -15.79 7.36
C GLU A 162 1.47 -16.15 6.28
N GLY A 163 1.81 -17.12 5.43
CA GLY A 163 0.95 -17.56 4.31
C GLY A 163 1.03 -16.69 3.06
N TRP A 164 1.72 -15.55 3.09
CA TRP A 164 1.96 -14.74 1.89
C TRP A 164 3.08 -15.36 1.05
N ALA A 165 2.77 -15.68 -0.20
CA ALA A 165 3.70 -16.30 -1.13
C ALA A 165 3.40 -15.88 -2.59
N PRO A 166 4.42 -15.88 -3.47
CA PRO A 166 4.20 -15.73 -4.91
C PRO A 166 3.28 -16.82 -5.42
N ASP A 167 2.29 -16.43 -6.22
CA ASP A 167 1.32 -17.33 -6.82
C ASP A 167 0.74 -16.65 -8.06
N LEU A 168 1.45 -16.81 -9.18
CA LEU A 168 1.06 -16.22 -10.45
C LEU A 168 -0.21 -16.88 -11.01
N GLU A 169 -0.44 -18.15 -10.68
CA GLU A 169 -1.61 -18.91 -11.15
C GLU A 169 -2.92 -18.35 -10.59
N ALA A 170 -2.90 -17.77 -9.38
CA ALA A 170 -4.07 -17.08 -8.84
C ALA A 170 -4.59 -15.95 -9.74
N PHE A 171 -3.73 -15.34 -10.56
CA PHE A 171 -4.12 -14.28 -11.50
C PHE A 171 -4.65 -14.81 -12.83
N ARG A 172 -4.31 -16.05 -13.21
CA ARG A 172 -4.59 -16.62 -14.54
C ARG A 172 -6.08 -16.77 -14.75
N SER A 173 -6.63 -15.92 -15.60
CA SER A 173 -8.05 -15.99 -15.97
C SER A 173 -8.32 -16.96 -17.11
N GLY A 174 -7.28 -17.48 -17.79
CA GLY A 174 -7.41 -18.33 -18.98
C GLY A 174 -7.45 -17.54 -20.30
N LEU A 175 -6.99 -16.28 -20.28
CA LEU A 175 -6.77 -15.47 -21.47
C LEU A 175 -5.47 -15.87 -22.18
N ASP A 176 -5.50 -15.92 -23.51
CA ASP A 176 -4.33 -16.08 -24.38
C ASP A 176 -3.77 -14.70 -24.77
N PHE A 177 -2.69 -14.30 -24.14
CA PHE A 177 -2.03 -13.02 -24.44
C PHE A 177 -1.16 -13.03 -25.71
N SER A 178 -1.16 -14.10 -26.51
CA SER A 178 -0.50 -14.12 -27.83
C SER A 178 -1.19 -13.22 -28.87
N THR A 179 -2.46 -12.87 -28.63
CA THR A 179 -3.24 -11.94 -29.44
C THR A 179 -3.88 -10.85 -28.58
N VAL A 180 -4.24 -9.73 -29.21
CA VAL A 180 -4.92 -8.61 -28.53
C VAL A 180 -6.45 -8.71 -28.57
N THR A 181 -6.99 -9.59 -29.40
CA THR A 181 -8.44 -9.80 -29.54
C THR A 181 -8.95 -10.62 -28.35
N LEU A 182 -10.05 -10.21 -27.73
CA LEU A 182 -10.75 -11.01 -26.72
C LEU A 182 -11.90 -11.74 -27.41
N ASP A 183 -11.79 -13.05 -27.59
CA ASP A 183 -12.89 -13.85 -28.15
C ASP A 183 -13.94 -14.21 -27.09
N ASP A 184 -15.05 -14.82 -27.53
CA ASP A 184 -16.17 -15.18 -26.65
C ASP A 184 -15.79 -16.23 -25.60
N GLY A 185 -14.87 -17.15 -25.94
CA GLY A 185 -14.39 -18.17 -25.00
C GLY A 185 -13.51 -17.56 -23.92
N GLU A 186 -12.58 -16.70 -24.31
CA GLU A 186 -11.74 -15.92 -23.40
C GLU A 186 -12.55 -14.99 -22.49
N LYS A 187 -13.59 -14.33 -23.04
CA LYS A 187 -14.53 -13.52 -22.25
C LYS A 187 -15.25 -14.37 -21.19
N SER A 188 -15.70 -15.58 -21.56
CA SER A 188 -16.29 -16.53 -20.60
C SER A 188 -15.29 -16.91 -19.51
N ASN A 189 -14.06 -17.27 -19.89
CA ASN A 189 -13.00 -17.64 -18.94
C ASN A 189 -12.72 -16.52 -17.93
N LEU A 190 -12.67 -15.26 -18.40
CA LEU A 190 -12.49 -14.09 -17.54
C LEU A 190 -13.64 -13.92 -16.55
N TYR A 191 -14.88 -14.09 -17.00
CA TYR A 191 -16.06 -14.00 -16.14
C TYR A 191 -16.06 -15.11 -15.08
N ASP A 192 -15.74 -16.33 -15.48
CA ASP A 192 -15.64 -17.48 -14.59
C ASP A 192 -14.53 -17.28 -13.54
N TRP A 193 -13.40 -16.68 -13.92
CA TRP A 193 -12.34 -16.32 -12.98
C TRP A 193 -12.84 -15.36 -11.90
N TYR A 194 -13.55 -14.29 -12.28
CA TYR A 194 -14.10 -13.33 -11.31
C TYR A 194 -15.13 -13.98 -10.38
N LEU A 195 -16.08 -14.75 -10.93
CA LEU A 195 -17.09 -15.45 -10.14
C LEU A 195 -16.47 -16.46 -9.17
N ARG A 196 -15.48 -17.24 -9.62
CA ARG A 196 -14.77 -18.21 -8.78
C ARG A 196 -13.90 -17.54 -7.71
N THR A 197 -13.27 -16.40 -8.03
CA THR A 197 -12.30 -15.76 -7.13
C THR A 197 -12.98 -14.85 -6.13
N ILE A 198 -13.84 -13.94 -6.57
CA ILE A 198 -14.44 -12.90 -5.73
C ILE A 198 -15.97 -12.97 -5.65
N GLY A 199 -16.62 -13.92 -6.34
CA GLY A 199 -18.07 -14.12 -6.29
C GLY A 199 -18.89 -13.16 -7.15
N GLU A 200 -18.26 -12.19 -7.81
CA GLU A 200 -18.92 -11.16 -8.60
C GLU A 200 -18.08 -10.73 -9.80
N ILE A 201 -18.73 -10.22 -10.86
CA ILE A 201 -18.05 -9.66 -12.03
C ILE A 201 -18.11 -8.14 -11.94
N PRO A 202 -16.98 -7.43 -11.79
CA PRO A 202 -16.98 -5.98 -11.67
C PRO A 202 -17.66 -5.29 -12.87
N PRO A 203 -18.43 -4.22 -12.67
CA PRO A 203 -19.16 -3.55 -13.77
C PRO A 203 -18.26 -3.12 -14.93
N TYR A 204 -17.05 -2.62 -14.64
CA TYR A 204 -16.10 -2.19 -15.66
C TYR A 204 -15.64 -3.35 -16.58
N VAL A 205 -15.59 -4.57 -16.06
CA VAL A 205 -15.21 -5.77 -16.82
C VAL A 205 -16.27 -6.07 -17.86
N ARG A 206 -17.56 -6.01 -17.47
CA ARG A 206 -18.67 -6.18 -18.43
C ARG A 206 -18.63 -5.07 -19.48
N PHE A 207 -18.56 -3.82 -19.03
CA PHE A 207 -18.55 -2.66 -19.91
C PHE A 207 -17.40 -2.72 -20.93
N LEU A 208 -16.17 -2.96 -20.49
CA LEU A 208 -15.03 -3.01 -21.41
C LEU A 208 -15.04 -4.27 -22.28
N ALA A 209 -15.54 -5.41 -21.82
CA ALA A 209 -15.66 -6.61 -22.66
C ALA A 209 -16.58 -6.36 -23.87
N GLU A 210 -17.70 -5.63 -23.69
CA GLU A 210 -18.61 -5.31 -24.78
C GLU A 210 -18.10 -4.19 -25.68
N HIS A 211 -17.56 -3.12 -25.08
CA HIS A 211 -17.32 -1.87 -25.82
C HIS A 211 -15.86 -1.68 -26.24
N ARG A 212 -14.90 -2.28 -25.51
CA ARG A 212 -13.45 -2.13 -25.73
C ARG A 212 -12.68 -3.42 -25.37
N PRO A 213 -13.01 -4.59 -25.95
CA PRO A 213 -12.47 -5.89 -25.54
C PRO A 213 -10.94 -5.96 -25.56
N MET A 214 -10.31 -5.38 -26.58
CA MET A 214 -8.84 -5.32 -26.69
C MET A 214 -8.21 -4.52 -25.54
N LEU A 215 -8.87 -3.45 -25.10
CA LEU A 215 -8.40 -2.64 -23.97
C LEU A 215 -8.49 -3.43 -22.66
N LEU A 216 -9.60 -4.15 -22.45
CA LEU A 216 -9.74 -5.04 -21.29
C LEU A 216 -8.66 -6.11 -21.27
N LYS A 217 -8.44 -6.81 -22.39
CA LYS A 217 -7.46 -7.90 -22.50
C LYS A 217 -6.03 -7.40 -22.26
N THR A 218 -5.65 -6.29 -22.88
CA THR A 218 -4.33 -5.68 -22.66
C THR A 218 -4.16 -5.14 -21.23
N HIS A 219 -5.21 -4.63 -20.60
CA HIS A 219 -5.18 -4.29 -19.18
C HIS A 219 -4.96 -5.53 -18.30
N ARG A 220 -5.67 -6.62 -18.55
CA ARG A 220 -5.48 -7.90 -17.84
C ARG A 220 -4.08 -8.47 -18.04
N ALA A 221 -3.51 -8.37 -19.25
CA ALA A 221 -2.15 -8.80 -19.54
C ALA A 221 -1.11 -8.15 -18.63
N ARG A 222 -1.30 -6.86 -18.30
CA ARG A 222 -0.43 -6.11 -17.38
C ARG A 222 -0.50 -6.63 -15.95
N MET A 223 -1.68 -7.07 -15.51
CA MET A 223 -1.88 -7.56 -14.14
C MET A 223 -1.44 -9.02 -13.99
N GLU A 224 -1.85 -9.90 -14.91
CA GLU A 224 -1.67 -11.36 -14.80
C GLU A 224 -0.23 -11.84 -15.01
N ASN A 225 0.67 -10.95 -15.43
CA ASN A 225 2.07 -11.25 -15.71
C ASN A 225 3.03 -10.33 -14.96
N MET A 226 2.64 -9.80 -13.80
CA MET A 226 3.44 -8.80 -13.09
C MET A 226 4.15 -9.31 -11.84
N LEU A 227 3.54 -10.23 -11.08
CA LEU A 227 4.02 -10.61 -9.75
C LEU A 227 4.62 -12.02 -9.75
N TYR A 228 5.90 -12.13 -10.10
CA TYR A 228 6.68 -13.35 -10.10
C TYR A 228 7.36 -13.63 -8.77
N VAL A 229 7.81 -12.58 -8.05
CA VAL A 229 8.58 -12.71 -6.80
C VAL A 229 7.86 -12.14 -5.58
N LEU A 230 6.89 -11.24 -5.77
CA LEU A 230 6.06 -10.75 -4.68
C LEU A 230 4.89 -11.68 -4.39
N PRO A 231 4.44 -11.74 -3.12
CA PRO A 231 3.19 -12.39 -2.79
C PRO A 231 2.01 -11.81 -3.57
N LYS A 232 1.07 -12.65 -4.02
CA LYS A 232 -0.12 -12.19 -4.75
C LYS A 232 -0.94 -11.15 -3.98
N GLN A 233 -0.89 -11.21 -2.64
CA GLN A 233 -1.55 -10.27 -1.73
C GLN A 233 -1.05 -8.83 -1.86
N PHE A 234 0.13 -8.60 -2.46
CA PHE A 234 0.60 -7.24 -2.77
C PHE A 234 -0.34 -6.51 -3.72
N TRP A 235 -0.98 -7.22 -4.65
CA TRP A 235 -1.91 -6.60 -5.58
C TRP A 235 -3.10 -5.96 -4.84
N PRO A 236 -3.96 -6.72 -4.13
CA PRO A 236 -5.16 -6.15 -3.57
C PRO A 236 -4.87 -5.19 -2.43
N THR A 237 -3.81 -5.39 -1.65
CA THR A 237 -3.46 -4.45 -0.58
C THR A 237 -2.95 -3.12 -1.14
N SER A 238 -2.14 -3.14 -2.21
CA SER A 238 -1.65 -1.90 -2.85
C SER A 238 -2.78 -1.13 -3.55
N MET A 239 -3.65 -1.86 -4.25
CA MET A 239 -4.78 -1.28 -4.97
C MET A 239 -5.88 -0.79 -4.02
N LEU A 240 -6.20 -1.54 -2.97
CA LEU A 240 -7.12 -1.10 -1.91
C LEU A 240 -6.65 0.21 -1.30
N TYR A 241 -5.37 0.28 -0.94
CA TYR A 241 -4.77 1.50 -0.40
C TYR A 241 -4.92 2.67 -1.37
N TYR A 242 -4.53 2.49 -2.63
CA TYR A 242 -4.66 3.53 -3.66
C TYR A 242 -6.11 3.98 -3.87
N HIS A 243 -7.06 3.05 -3.94
CA HIS A 243 -8.48 3.35 -4.15
C HIS A 243 -9.12 4.04 -2.95
N VAL A 244 -8.74 3.71 -1.72
CA VAL A 244 -9.18 4.45 -0.52
C VAL A 244 -8.62 5.87 -0.53
N MET A 245 -7.33 6.06 -0.83
CA MET A 245 -6.74 7.40 -0.95
C MET A 245 -7.41 8.24 -2.04
N SER A 246 -7.66 7.63 -3.19
CA SER A 246 -8.18 8.30 -4.39
C SER A 246 -9.71 8.35 -4.41
N ARG A 247 -10.39 7.76 -3.42
CA ARG A 247 -11.85 7.71 -3.26
C ARG A 247 -12.54 7.07 -4.49
N VAL A 248 -12.03 5.93 -4.93
CA VAL A 248 -12.57 5.16 -6.06
C VAL A 248 -13.37 3.98 -5.51
N ALA A 249 -14.70 4.10 -5.54
CA ALA A 249 -15.64 3.20 -4.89
C ALA A 249 -15.53 1.75 -5.38
N GLU A 250 -15.61 1.54 -6.69
CA GLU A 250 -15.61 0.22 -7.31
C GLU A 250 -14.30 -0.53 -7.04
N GLY A 251 -13.20 0.21 -7.03
CA GLY A 251 -11.88 -0.32 -6.72
C GLY A 251 -11.72 -0.72 -5.25
N ILE A 252 -12.46 -0.11 -4.31
CA ILE A 252 -12.45 -0.53 -2.90
C ILE A 252 -13.09 -1.90 -2.77
N ARG A 253 -14.29 -2.10 -3.34
CA ARG A 253 -15.02 -3.37 -3.22
C ARG A 253 -14.23 -4.55 -3.79
N GLU A 254 -13.75 -4.41 -5.03
CA GLU A 254 -12.99 -5.46 -5.70
C GLU A 254 -11.77 -5.89 -4.88
N ASN A 255 -11.02 -4.92 -4.35
CA ASN A 255 -9.79 -5.24 -3.63
C ASN A 255 -10.04 -5.74 -2.20
N VAL A 256 -11.15 -5.38 -1.54
CA VAL A 256 -11.57 -6.03 -0.29
C VAL A 256 -11.92 -7.50 -0.54
N LEU A 257 -12.65 -7.80 -1.61
CA LEU A 257 -12.99 -9.18 -1.96
C LEU A 257 -11.76 -9.99 -2.37
N LEU A 258 -10.82 -9.42 -3.12
CA LEU A 258 -9.54 -10.06 -3.44
C LEU A 258 -8.68 -10.29 -2.19
N CYS A 259 -8.62 -9.33 -1.25
CA CYS A 259 -7.97 -9.54 0.05
C CYS A 259 -8.55 -10.77 0.76
N LYS A 260 -9.89 -10.88 0.82
CA LYS A 260 -10.58 -12.04 1.41
C LYS A 260 -10.27 -13.34 0.67
N ALA A 261 -10.38 -13.34 -0.66
CA ALA A 261 -10.16 -14.52 -1.50
C ALA A 261 -8.72 -15.03 -1.44
N TRP A 262 -7.74 -14.15 -1.25
CA TRP A 262 -6.31 -14.49 -1.25
C TRP A 262 -5.70 -14.58 0.14
N GLY A 263 -6.53 -14.66 1.18
CA GLY A 263 -6.09 -14.97 2.54
C GLY A 263 -5.37 -13.81 3.24
N VAL A 264 -5.56 -12.56 2.80
CA VAL A 264 -5.22 -11.41 3.64
C VAL A 264 -6.17 -11.42 4.83
N SER A 265 -5.67 -11.27 6.06
CA SER A 265 -6.57 -11.31 7.20
C SER A 265 -7.54 -10.11 7.20
N ARG A 266 -8.69 -10.27 7.87
CA ARG A 266 -9.64 -9.16 8.08
C ARG A 266 -8.95 -7.97 8.76
N ALA A 267 -8.07 -8.25 9.72
CA ALA A 267 -7.30 -7.23 10.43
C ALA A 267 -6.34 -6.49 9.48
N ASP A 268 -5.52 -7.20 8.70
CA ASP A 268 -4.55 -6.56 7.78
C ASP A 268 -5.24 -5.76 6.67
N THR A 269 -6.43 -6.19 6.26
CA THR A 269 -7.26 -5.45 5.29
C THR A 269 -7.75 -4.13 5.91
N LEU A 270 -8.25 -4.16 7.15
CA LEU A 270 -8.64 -2.96 7.89
C LEU A 270 -7.45 -2.04 8.20
N ASP A 271 -6.27 -2.61 8.44
CA ASP A 271 -5.04 -1.84 8.64
C ASP A 271 -4.60 -1.13 7.36
N THR A 272 -4.71 -1.81 6.21
CA THR A 272 -4.46 -1.22 4.88
C THR A 272 -5.39 -0.02 4.64
N ILE A 273 -6.68 -0.19 4.96
CA ILE A 273 -7.68 0.88 4.90
C ILE A 273 -7.32 2.02 5.86
N GLY A 274 -7.06 1.70 7.13
CA GLY A 274 -6.72 2.68 8.17
C GLY A 274 -5.53 3.53 7.77
N ASN A 275 -4.48 2.92 7.23
CA ASN A 275 -3.32 3.65 6.75
C ASN A 275 -3.63 4.55 5.55
N ALA A 276 -4.45 4.08 4.61
CA ALA A 276 -4.88 4.89 3.47
C ALA A 276 -5.78 6.08 3.89
N LEU A 277 -6.53 5.97 5.00
CA LEU A 277 -7.34 7.06 5.56
C LEU A 277 -6.50 8.25 6.06
N VAL A 278 -5.18 8.11 6.20
CA VAL A 278 -4.28 9.26 6.45
C VAL A 278 -4.43 10.32 5.35
N TYR A 279 -4.67 9.89 4.11
CA TYR A 279 -4.90 10.77 2.96
C TYR A 279 -6.35 10.74 2.47
N GLY A 280 -7.00 9.57 2.50
CA GLY A 280 -8.39 9.42 2.08
C GLY A 280 -9.37 10.19 2.97
N GLN A 281 -8.99 10.47 4.22
CA GLN A 281 -9.81 11.10 5.27
C GLN A 281 -11.10 10.32 5.58
N MET A 282 -11.87 10.79 6.57
CA MET A 282 -13.04 10.06 7.09
C MET A 282 -14.15 9.87 6.04
N GLU A 283 -14.23 10.69 5.00
CA GLU A 283 -15.22 10.50 3.93
C GLU A 283 -15.01 9.19 3.17
N ALA A 284 -13.75 8.74 3.03
CA ALA A 284 -13.46 7.45 2.44
C ALA A 284 -13.97 6.29 3.33
N ALA A 285 -14.04 6.46 4.65
CA ALA A 285 -14.61 5.44 5.55
C ALA A 285 -16.11 5.22 5.29
N THR A 286 -16.88 6.29 5.02
CA THR A 286 -18.29 6.18 4.58
C THR A 286 -18.41 5.43 3.26
N MET A 287 -17.51 5.68 2.31
CA MET A 287 -17.46 4.95 1.05
C MET A 287 -17.16 3.47 1.27
N ILE A 288 -16.18 3.14 2.11
CA ILE A 288 -15.86 1.75 2.45
C ILE A 288 -17.08 1.02 3.04
N GLN A 289 -17.78 1.64 3.99
CA GLN A 289 -19.00 1.06 4.56
C GLN A 289 -20.05 0.76 3.49
N ARG A 290 -20.23 1.66 2.53
CA ARG A 290 -21.22 1.51 1.46
C ARG A 290 -20.83 0.41 0.46
N GLU A 291 -19.56 0.37 0.05
CA GLU A 291 -19.10 -0.50 -1.03
C GLU A 291 -18.72 -1.92 -0.55
N ALA A 292 -18.25 -2.04 0.69
CA ALA A 292 -17.68 -3.29 1.21
C ALA A 292 -18.08 -3.62 2.65
N GLY A 293 -18.99 -2.86 3.28
CA GLY A 293 -19.45 -3.12 4.65
C GLY A 293 -20.07 -4.51 4.81
N ASP A 294 -20.86 -4.94 3.82
CA ASP A 294 -21.44 -6.29 3.75
C ASP A 294 -20.36 -7.38 3.77
N VAL A 295 -19.24 -7.16 3.08
CA VAL A 295 -18.13 -8.11 3.03
C VAL A 295 -17.49 -8.25 4.41
N PHE A 296 -17.27 -7.14 5.12
CA PHE A 296 -16.69 -7.12 6.45
C PHE A 296 -17.60 -7.70 7.54
N ASP A 297 -18.92 -7.49 7.42
CA ASP A 297 -19.93 -8.05 8.33
C ASP A 297 -20.00 -9.58 8.20
N GLY A 298 -19.82 -10.11 6.97
CA GLY A 298 -19.76 -11.54 6.68
C GLY A 298 -18.34 -12.14 6.69
N TRP A 299 -17.33 -11.43 7.17
CA TRP A 299 -15.94 -11.93 7.22
C TRP A 299 -15.66 -12.53 8.60
N SER A 300 -15.68 -13.86 8.69
CA SER A 300 -15.29 -14.58 9.92
C SER A 300 -13.85 -14.24 10.31
N ALA A 301 -13.64 -14.03 11.61
CA ALA A 301 -12.31 -13.78 12.19
C ALA A 301 -11.35 -14.94 11.97
#